data_AF-A0A392QQR9-F1
#
_entry.id   AF-A0A392QQR9-F1
#
_cell.length_a   1.000
_cell.length_b   1.000
_cell.length_c   1.000
_cell.angle_alpha   90.00
_cell.angle_beta   90.00
_cell.angle_gamma   90.00
#
_symmetry.space_group_name_H-M   'P 1'
#
loop_
_entity.id
_entity.type
_entity.pdbx_description
1 polymer ?
#
loop_
_entity_poly.entity_id
_entity_poly.type
_entity_poly.pdbx_seq_one_letter_code
_entity_poly.pdbx_strand_id
1 'polypeptide(L)'
;MKFNILSGTSMSCPHVTGIAAFIKAVHPSWSPSAIKSAIMTTATILDKHNEPIRVDPDRGRANAFDYGSGFVNPARALEPG
;
A
#
# COMPACT_ATOMS: atom_id res chain seq x y z
N MET A 1 -15.74 20.43 -15.33
CA MET A 1 -15.50 19.25 -14.47
C MET A 1 -15.17 19.75 -13.06
N LYS A 2 -15.67 19.09 -12.00
CA LYS A 2 -15.40 19.46 -10.60
C LYS A 2 -14.34 18.52 -10.04
N PHE A 3 -13.12 19.02 -9.88
CA PHE A 3 -12.00 18.29 -9.25
C PHE A 3 -11.47 19.09 -8.07
N ASN A 4 -10.88 18.39 -7.09
CA ASN A 4 -10.24 19.01 -5.93
C ASN A 4 -8.98 18.25 -5.54
N ILE A 5 -8.04 18.93 -4.91
CA ILE A 5 -6.82 18.34 -4.33
C ILE A 5 -7.04 18.27 -2.83
N LEU A 6 -7.06 17.05 -2.29
CA LEU A 6 -7.29 16.77 -0.87
C LEU A 6 -6.21 15.83 -0.32
N SER A 7 -5.99 15.88 0.99
CA SER A 7 -5.04 15.03 1.70
C SER A 7 -5.72 14.35 2.88
N GLY A 8 -5.21 13.18 3.27
CA GLY A 8 -5.69 12.41 4.42
C GLY A 8 -5.73 10.91 4.17
N THR A 9 -5.85 10.12 5.23
CA THR A 9 -6.01 8.66 5.15
C THR A 9 -7.29 8.25 4.41
N SER A 10 -8.29 9.14 4.39
CA SER A 10 -9.50 9.05 3.56
C SER A 10 -9.21 9.01 2.07
N MET A 11 -8.07 9.56 1.61
CA MET A 11 -7.60 9.47 0.23
C MET A 11 -6.77 8.20 0.01
N SER A 12 -6.03 7.71 1.00
CA SER A 12 -5.26 6.45 0.91
C SER A 12 -6.17 5.21 0.88
N CYS A 13 -7.26 5.20 1.66
CA CYS A 13 -8.21 4.09 1.73
C CYS A 13 -8.78 3.65 0.36
N PRO A 14 -9.31 4.54 -0.50
CA PRO A 14 -9.82 4.15 -1.81
C PRO A 14 -8.71 3.64 -2.75
N HIS A 15 -7.45 4.06 -2.60
CA HIS A 15 -6.34 3.48 -3.37
C HIS A 15 -6.11 2.01 -3.01
N VAL A 16 -6.04 1.68 -1.71
CA VAL A 16 -5.87 0.30 -1.25
C VAL A 16 -7.09 -0.55 -1.62
N THR A 17 -8.30 0.02 -1.57
CA THR A 17 -9.54 -0.65 -1.99
C THR A 17 -9.49 -1.02 -3.48
N GLY A 18 -9.06 -0.07 -4.33
CA GLY A 18 -8.90 -0.34 -5.77
C GLY A 18 -7.88 -1.44 -6.04
N ILE A 19 -6.75 -1.45 -5.33
CA ILE A 19 -5.73 -2.50 -5.46
C ILE A 19 -6.28 -3.86 -5.01
N ALA A 20 -6.98 -3.92 -3.88
CA ALA A 20 -7.58 -5.16 -3.40
C ALA A 20 -8.64 -5.70 -4.37
N ALA A 21 -9.48 -4.83 -4.94
CA ALA A 21 -10.46 -5.20 -5.96
C ALA A 21 -9.78 -5.72 -7.24
N PHE A 22 -8.70 -5.06 -7.67
CA PHE A 22 -7.93 -5.51 -8.83
C PHE A 22 -7.28 -6.88 -8.60
N ILE A 23 -6.65 -7.11 -7.45
CA ILE A 23 -6.10 -8.42 -7.08
C ILE A 23 -7.21 -9.48 -7.04
N LYS A 24 -8.40 -9.17 -6.49
CA LYS A 24 -9.53 -10.10 -6.49
C LYS A 24 -10.02 -10.45 -7.89
N ALA A 25 -9.96 -9.50 -8.83
CA ALA A 25 -10.31 -9.75 -10.22
C ALA A 25 -9.31 -10.69 -10.91
N VAL A 26 -8.01 -10.55 -10.61
CA VAL A 26 -6.95 -11.44 -11.14
C VAL A 26 -6.96 -12.81 -10.45
N HIS A 27 -7.25 -12.84 -9.14
CA HIS A 27 -7.29 -14.05 -8.32
C HIS A 27 -8.67 -14.26 -7.66
N PRO A 28 -9.70 -14.70 -8.42
CA PRO A 28 -11.07 -14.80 -7.92
C PRO A 28 -11.24 -15.78 -6.76
N SER A 29 -10.37 -16.79 -6.63
CA SER A 29 -10.42 -17.79 -5.56
C SER A 29 -9.79 -17.32 -4.24
N TRP A 30 -9.00 -16.24 -4.25
CA TRP A 30 -8.31 -15.78 -3.05
C TRP A 30 -9.29 -15.25 -1.99
N SER A 31 -9.04 -15.64 -0.74
CA SER A 31 -9.76 -15.12 0.41
C SER A 31 -9.39 -13.65 0.69
N PRO A 32 -10.22 -12.90 1.43
CA PRO A 32 -9.85 -11.56 1.88
C PRO A 32 -8.53 -11.53 2.65
N SER A 33 -8.24 -12.57 3.43
CA SER A 33 -6.97 -12.72 4.16
C SER A 33 -5.78 -12.94 3.21
N ALA A 34 -5.95 -13.72 2.15
CA ALA A 34 -4.89 -13.93 1.15
C ALA A 34 -4.56 -12.63 0.40
N ILE A 35 -5.57 -11.85 0.01
CA ILE A 35 -5.38 -10.55 -0.63
C ILE A 35 -4.65 -9.58 0.31
N LYS A 36 -5.09 -9.49 1.56
CA LYS A 36 -4.42 -8.66 2.57
C LYS A 36 -2.96 -9.11 2.75
N SER A 37 -2.72 -10.42 2.84
CA SER A 37 -1.38 -10.99 2.99
C SER A 37 -0.49 -10.60 1.82
N ALA A 38 -0.96 -10.80 0.58
CA ALA A 38 -0.22 -10.46 -0.62
C ALA A 38 0.17 -8.97 -0.69
N ILE A 39 -0.76 -8.07 -0.33
CA ILE A 39 -0.49 -6.63 -0.26
C ILE A 39 0.58 -6.32 0.80
N MET A 40 0.48 -6.93 1.99
CA MET A 40 1.39 -6.65 3.10
C MET A 40 2.80 -7.20 2.86
N THR A 41 2.95 -8.44 2.40
CA THR A 41 4.26 -9.08 2.24
C THR A 41 5.06 -8.56 1.05
N THR A 42 4.40 -7.91 0.09
CA THR A 42 5.03 -7.35 -1.11
C THR A 42 5.25 -5.84 -1.03
N ALA A 43 4.79 -5.20 0.06
CA ALA A 43 5.02 -3.79 0.33
C ALA A 43 6.53 -3.48 0.52
N THR A 44 6.92 -2.25 0.23
CA THR A 44 8.30 -1.77 0.38
C THR A 44 8.43 -0.82 1.56
N ILE A 45 9.51 -0.97 2.32
CA ILE A 45 9.90 -0.01 3.37
C ILE A 45 10.87 1.07 2.85
N LEU A 46 11.16 1.03 1.55
CA LEU A 46 12.07 1.94 0.87
C LEU A 46 11.29 2.97 0.05
N ASP A 47 11.79 4.19 0.04
CA ASP A 47 11.31 5.27 -0.81
C ASP A 47 11.89 5.17 -2.24
N LYS A 48 11.60 6.19 -3.07
CA LYS A 48 12.07 6.26 -4.45
C LYS A 48 13.59 6.41 -4.60
N HIS A 49 14.31 6.71 -3.53
CA HIS A 49 15.77 6.81 -3.48
C HIS A 49 16.43 5.56 -2.89
N ASN A 50 15.64 4.49 -2.67
CA ASN A 50 16.07 3.28 -1.95
C ASN A 50 16.51 3.57 -0.50
N GLU A 51 16.01 4.65 0.10
CA GLU A 51 16.24 4.97 1.50
C GLU A 51 15.05 4.50 2.36
N PRO A 52 15.24 4.20 3.66
CA PRO A 52 14.11 3.91 4.54
C PRO A 52 13.08 5.05 4.53
N ILE A 53 11.79 4.70 4.46
CA ILE A 53 10.69 5.67 4.55
C ILE A 53 10.86 6.52 5.83
N ARG A 54 10.57 7.81 5.73
CA ARG A 54 10.71 8.78 6.81
C ARG A 54 9.35 9.33 7.23
N VAL A 55 9.23 9.69 8.50
CA VAL A 55 8.05 10.35 9.06
C VAL A 55 8.13 11.85 8.77
N ASP A 56 7.00 12.47 8.42
CA ASP A 56 6.85 13.92 8.36
C ASP A 56 6.17 14.42 9.66
N PRO A 57 6.62 15.54 10.27
CA PRO A 57 7.63 16.49 9.80
C PRO A 57 9.06 16.22 10.32
N ASP A 58 9.21 15.34 11.30
CA ASP A 58 10.48 15.13 12.02
C ASP A 58 11.60 14.53 11.16
N ARG A 59 11.29 14.03 9.96
CA ARG A 59 12.19 13.32 9.02
C ARG A 59 12.94 12.15 9.64
N GLY A 60 12.49 11.68 10.80
CA GLY A 60 12.98 10.46 11.44
C GLY A 60 12.64 9.24 10.59
N ARG A 61 13.39 8.15 10.78
CA ARG A 61 13.09 6.88 10.13
C ARG A 61 11.73 6.37 10.61
N ALA A 62 10.82 6.14 9.68
CA ALA A 62 9.52 5.55 9.97
C ALA A 62 9.65 4.08 10.36
N ASN A 63 8.71 3.62 11.15
CA ASN A 63 8.65 2.27 11.68
C ASN A 63 7.29 1.61 11.37
N ALA A 64 7.11 0.37 11.82
CA ALA A 64 5.90 -0.41 11.53
C ALA A 64 4.61 0.19 12.12
N PHE A 65 4.70 1.03 13.15
CA PHE A 65 3.53 1.75 13.69
C PHE A 65 3.10 2.92 12.80
N ASP A 66 3.99 3.43 11.93
CA ASP A 66 3.69 4.54 11.02
C ASP A 66 3.05 4.06 9.71
N TYR A 67 3.60 3.00 9.10
CA TYR A 67 3.20 2.53 7.76
C TYR A 67 2.76 1.06 7.69
N GLY A 68 2.74 0.35 8.81
CA GLY A 68 2.48 -1.10 8.81
C GLY A 68 3.59 -1.86 8.08
N SER A 69 3.23 -2.54 6.99
CA SER A 69 4.17 -3.32 6.18
C SER A 69 4.95 -2.50 5.14
N GLY A 70 4.55 -1.25 4.88
CA GLY A 70 5.25 -0.33 3.98
C GLY A 70 4.34 0.24 2.89
N PHE A 71 4.95 0.84 1.89
CA PHE A 71 4.26 1.36 0.71
C PHE A 71 3.86 0.22 -0.23
N VAL A 72 2.60 0.24 -0.67
CA VAL A 72 2.03 -0.84 -1.49
C VAL A 72 2.72 -0.98 -2.85
N ASN A 73 2.94 -2.23 -3.28
CA ASN A 73 3.42 -2.55 -4.62
C ASN A 73 2.40 -3.44 -5.35
N PRO A 74 1.49 -2.85 -6.16
CA PRO A 74 0.41 -3.60 -6.81
C PRO A 74 0.92 -4.69 -7.76
N ALA A 75 2.01 -4.43 -8.48
CA ALA A 75 2.57 -5.39 -9.43
C ALA A 75 3.11 -6.64 -8.72
N ARG A 76 3.87 -6.45 -7.63
CA ARG A 76 4.38 -7.57 -6.83
C ARG A 76 3.27 -8.30 -6.07
N ALA A 77 2.20 -7.61 -5.68
CA ALA A 77 1.07 -8.22 -4.96
C ALA A 77 0.26 -9.22 -5.81
N LEU A 78 0.39 -9.22 -7.14
CA LEU A 78 -0.24 -10.21 -8.01
C LEU A 78 0.45 -11.58 -7.90
N GLU A 79 1.75 -11.61 -7.65
CA GLU A 79 2.56 -12.83 -7.53
C GLU A 79 3.45 -12.73 -6.28
N PRO A 80 2.86 -12.85 -5.08
CA PRO A 80 3.55 -12.59 -3.81
C PRO A 80 4.54 -13.69 -3.41
N GLY A 81 4.58 -14.82 -4.13
CA GLY A 81 5.44 -15.98 -3.87
C GLY A 81 5.53 -16.90 -5.07
#